data_AF-A0A0N1I2Y6-F1
#
_entry.id   AF-A0A0N1I2Y6-F1
#
_cell.length_a   1.000
_cell.length_b   1.000
_cell.length_c   1.000
_cell.angle_alpha   90.00
_cell.angle_beta   90.00
_cell.angle_gamma   90.00
#
_symmetry.space_group_name_H-M   'P 1'
#
loop_
_entity.id
_entity.type
_entity.pdbx_description
1 polymer ?
#
loop_
_entity_poly.entity_id
_entity_poly.type
_entity_poly.pdbx_seq_one_letter_code
_entity_poly.pdbx_strand_id
1 'polypeptide(L)'
;MKTRSLMPLGGSEQSSGYKGYGISAMVEVLCGITAGSKYGHHIRTWKITNTSSEAANLGQTFIVMDPNHFAPGFKERVSESLTYWRKMEPVNPKLPVIAPGDMERLVGEKTDREGTITYVKRIIEITKKLAKELKVKPLKELPIKK
;
A
#
# COMPACT_ATOMS: atom_id res chain seq x y z
N MET A 1 -28.50 7.55 -2.96
CA MET A 1 -27.11 8.01 -2.73
C MET A 1 -26.35 7.90 -4.04
N LYS A 2 -25.74 8.98 -4.55
CA LYS A 2 -24.76 8.89 -5.65
C LYS A 2 -23.50 8.23 -5.08
N THR A 3 -23.24 6.97 -5.40
CA THR A 3 -21.95 6.34 -5.14
C THR A 3 -20.88 7.07 -5.94
N ARG A 4 -19.84 7.55 -5.26
CA ARG A 4 -18.66 8.15 -5.90
C ARG A 4 -17.61 7.05 -6.02
N SER A 5 -17.16 6.76 -7.23
CA SER A 5 -16.08 5.82 -7.49
C SER A 5 -14.73 6.52 -7.37
N LEU A 6 -13.68 5.76 -7.05
CA LEU A 6 -12.31 6.23 -7.21
C LEU A 6 -11.98 6.37 -8.71
N MET A 7 -11.18 7.38 -9.05
CA MET A 7 -10.61 7.51 -10.40
C MET A 7 -9.35 6.63 -10.52
N PRO A 8 -9.03 6.11 -11.71
CA PRO A 8 -7.76 5.43 -11.95
C PRO A 8 -6.58 6.41 -11.80
N LEU A 9 -5.37 5.87 -11.65
CA LEU A 9 -4.14 6.67 -11.74
C LEU A 9 -4.13 7.44 -13.07
N GLY A 10 -3.85 8.74 -13.00
CA GLY A 10 -3.97 9.63 -14.16
C GLY A 10 -5.36 10.25 -14.34
N GLY A 11 -6.34 10.01 -13.47
CA GLY A 11 -7.57 10.80 -13.42
C GLY A 11 -8.46 10.68 -14.66
N SER A 12 -8.78 11.81 -15.29
CA SER A 12 -9.57 11.85 -16.54
C SER A 12 -8.72 11.44 -17.75
N GLU A 13 -9.36 11.29 -18.91
CA GLU A 13 -8.65 11.01 -20.16
C GLU A 13 -7.59 12.07 -20.51
N GLN A 14 -7.87 13.35 -20.24
CA GLN A 14 -6.94 14.46 -20.47
C GLN A 14 -5.64 14.31 -19.67
N SER A 15 -5.70 13.72 -18.48
CA SER A 15 -4.54 13.42 -17.63
C SER A 15 -4.07 11.97 -17.76
N SER A 16 -4.48 11.26 -18.82
CA SER A 16 -4.12 9.88 -19.16
C SER A 16 -4.63 8.79 -18.20
N GLY A 17 -5.83 8.96 -17.63
CA GLY A 17 -6.45 7.98 -16.73
C GLY A 17 -6.64 6.57 -17.31
N TYR A 18 -6.75 6.46 -18.65
CA TYR A 18 -6.85 5.16 -19.34
C TYR A 18 -5.59 4.28 -19.11
N LYS A 19 -4.43 4.87 -18.80
CA LYS A 19 -3.21 4.12 -18.45
C LYS A 19 -3.34 3.47 -17.07
N GLY A 20 -3.84 4.22 -16.08
CA GLY A 20 -4.13 3.67 -14.75
C GLY A 20 -5.21 2.60 -14.78
N TYR A 21 -6.22 2.77 -15.64
CA TYR A 21 -7.20 1.72 -15.93
C TYR A 21 -6.53 0.46 -16.49
N GLY A 22 -5.64 0.59 -17.48
CA GLY A 22 -4.90 -0.55 -18.04
C GLY A 22 -4.05 -1.29 -17.00
N ILE A 23 -3.37 -0.56 -16.11
CA ILE A 23 -2.62 -1.16 -14.99
C ILE A 23 -3.56 -1.91 -14.04
N SER A 24 -4.71 -1.33 -13.70
CA SER A 24 -5.72 -1.98 -12.86
C SER A 24 -6.27 -3.26 -13.52
N ALA A 25 -6.52 -3.23 -14.83
CA ALA A 25 -6.99 -4.38 -15.58
C ALA A 25 -5.95 -5.51 -15.62
N MET A 26 -4.66 -5.17 -15.78
CA MET A 26 -3.57 -6.15 -15.69
C MET A 26 -3.56 -6.85 -14.32
N VAL A 27 -3.70 -6.08 -13.22
CA VAL A 27 -3.78 -6.65 -11.87
C VAL A 27 -5.00 -7.56 -11.73
N GLU A 28 -6.16 -7.19 -12.26
CA GLU A 28 -7.38 -8.01 -12.20
C GLU A 28 -7.22 -9.34 -12.95
N VAL A 29 -6.61 -9.32 -14.13
CA VAL A 29 -6.35 -10.52 -14.91
C VAL A 29 -5.41 -11.45 -14.16
N LEU A 30 -4.27 -10.95 -13.69
CA LEU A 30 -3.29 -11.75 -12.96
C LEU A 30 -3.88 -12.28 -11.64
N CYS A 31 -4.40 -11.41 -10.79
CA CYS A 31 -4.82 -11.78 -9.46
C CYS A 31 -6.16 -12.50 -9.43
N GLY A 32 -7.16 -12.04 -10.17
CA GLY A 32 -8.51 -12.61 -10.13
C GLY A 32 -8.66 -13.79 -11.10
N ILE A 33 -8.53 -13.48 -12.40
CA ILE A 33 -8.86 -14.42 -13.47
C ILE A 33 -7.88 -15.60 -13.51
N THR A 34 -6.57 -15.36 -13.55
CA THR A 34 -5.61 -16.47 -13.66
C THR A 34 -5.52 -17.32 -12.39
N ALA A 35 -5.84 -16.74 -11.22
CA ALA A 35 -5.91 -17.48 -9.97
C ALA A 35 -7.22 -18.27 -9.77
N GLY A 36 -8.18 -18.20 -10.71
CA GLY A 36 -9.49 -18.84 -10.58
C GLY A 36 -10.36 -18.25 -9.44
N SER A 37 -10.06 -17.02 -9.02
CA SER A 37 -10.77 -16.32 -7.95
C SER A 37 -11.88 -15.44 -8.50
N LYS A 38 -12.70 -14.85 -7.61
CA LYS A 38 -13.67 -13.83 -8.05
C LYS A 38 -12.94 -12.58 -8.53
N TYR A 39 -13.50 -11.93 -9.55
CA TYR A 39 -12.92 -10.75 -10.19
C TYR A 39 -13.95 -9.64 -10.41
N GLY A 40 -13.48 -8.39 -10.45
CA GLY A 40 -14.27 -7.20 -10.75
C GLY A 40 -15.59 -7.13 -9.98
N HIS A 41 -16.70 -7.06 -10.71
CA HIS A 41 -18.05 -6.92 -10.15
C HIS A 41 -18.58 -8.19 -9.48
N HIS A 42 -17.89 -9.33 -9.59
CA HIS A 42 -18.22 -10.55 -8.85
C HIS A 42 -17.70 -10.51 -7.42
N ILE A 43 -16.73 -9.64 -7.11
CA ILE A 43 -16.18 -9.49 -5.77
C ILE A 43 -17.26 -8.87 -4.87
N ARG A 44 -17.48 -9.49 -3.70
CA ARG A 44 -18.45 -9.00 -2.71
C ARG A 44 -18.11 -7.57 -2.29
N THR A 45 -19.13 -6.74 -2.06
CA THR A 45 -18.91 -5.41 -1.49
C THR A 45 -18.31 -5.55 -0.09
N TRP A 46 -17.19 -4.88 0.16
CA TRP A 46 -16.62 -4.81 1.50
C TRP A 46 -17.58 -4.06 2.43
N LYS A 47 -18.26 -4.78 3.32
CA LYS A 47 -19.09 -4.20 4.38
C LYS A 47 -18.43 -4.45 5.74
N ILE A 48 -18.30 -3.39 6.52
CA ILE A 48 -17.78 -3.44 7.90
C ILE A 48 -18.78 -4.12 8.84
N THR A 49 -20.07 -4.11 8.48
CA THR A 49 -21.11 -4.86 9.20
C THR A 49 -21.19 -6.29 8.66
N ASN A 50 -21.25 -7.24 9.59
CA ASN A 50 -21.19 -8.70 9.38
C ASN A 50 -22.44 -9.28 8.67
N THR A 51 -22.96 -8.58 7.67
CA THR A 51 -24.19 -8.91 6.93
C THR A 51 -23.92 -9.68 5.64
N SER A 52 -22.65 -9.80 5.25
CA SER A 52 -22.24 -10.64 4.13
C SER A 52 -21.64 -11.91 4.70
N SER A 53 -22.42 -12.99 4.73
CA SER A 53 -22.03 -14.34 5.16
C SER A 53 -21.02 -15.01 4.24
N GLU A 54 -20.73 -14.40 3.08
CA GLU A 54 -19.82 -14.98 2.10
C GLU A 54 -18.35 -14.68 2.47
N ALA A 55 -17.55 -15.75 2.52
CA ALA A 55 -16.11 -15.67 2.67
C ALA A 55 -15.47 -14.85 1.54
N ALA A 56 -14.44 -14.08 1.87
CA ALA A 56 -13.69 -13.36 0.85
C ALA A 56 -13.01 -14.36 -0.10
N ASN A 57 -13.27 -14.21 -1.41
CA ASN A 57 -12.60 -14.96 -2.46
C ASN A 57 -11.83 -13.94 -3.32
N LEU A 58 -10.58 -13.69 -2.94
CA LEU A 58 -9.67 -12.76 -3.59
C LEU A 58 -8.44 -13.53 -4.02
N GLY A 59 -8.06 -13.43 -5.29
CA GLY A 59 -6.83 -14.04 -5.76
C GLY A 59 -5.66 -13.08 -5.69
N GLN A 60 -4.45 -13.62 -5.66
CA GLN A 60 -3.19 -12.89 -5.54
C GLN A 60 -2.18 -13.47 -6.54
N THR A 61 -1.23 -12.65 -6.97
CA THR A 61 -0.14 -13.09 -7.84
C THR A 61 1.20 -12.67 -7.24
N PHE A 62 2.15 -13.60 -7.20
CA PHE A 62 3.52 -13.35 -6.76
C PHE A 62 4.47 -13.70 -7.89
N ILE A 63 5.37 -12.78 -8.23
CA ILE A 63 6.37 -12.96 -9.28
C ILE A 63 7.75 -12.80 -8.65
N VAL A 64 8.59 -13.83 -8.80
CA VAL A 64 9.97 -13.84 -8.33
C VAL A 64 10.87 -14.00 -9.54
N MET A 65 11.85 -13.12 -9.68
CA MET A 65 12.85 -13.17 -10.73
C MET A 65 14.23 -13.22 -10.09
N ASP A 66 15.00 -14.27 -10.40
CA ASP A 66 16.39 -14.36 -9.96
C ASP A 66 17.28 -13.53 -10.90
N PRO A 67 17.89 -12.42 -10.42
CA PRO A 67 18.71 -11.55 -11.27
C PRO A 67 19.96 -12.24 -11.82
N ASN A 68 20.43 -13.35 -11.22
CA ASN A 68 21.62 -14.07 -11.67
C ASN A 68 21.44 -14.77 -13.02
N HIS A 69 20.19 -14.97 -13.45
CA HIS A 69 19.86 -15.55 -14.76
C HIS A 69 19.79 -14.50 -15.89
N PHE A 70 20.10 -13.23 -15.59
CA PHE A 70 20.07 -12.12 -16.54
C PHE A 70 21.45 -11.45 -16.63
N ALA A 71 21.51 -10.25 -17.21
CA ALA A 71 22.75 -9.51 -17.35
C ALA A 71 23.47 -9.30 -15.98
N PRO A 72 24.81 -9.39 -15.92
CA PRO A 72 25.57 -9.27 -14.69
C PRO A 72 25.53 -7.84 -14.10
N GLY A 73 25.93 -7.69 -12.83
CA GLY A 73 26.01 -6.38 -12.17
C GLY A 73 24.63 -5.78 -11.83
N PHE A 74 23.64 -6.62 -11.50
CA PHE A 74 22.27 -6.16 -11.18
C PHE A 74 22.27 -5.17 -10.00
N LYS A 75 22.94 -5.51 -8.90
CA LYS A 75 22.96 -4.70 -7.68
C LYS A 75 23.59 -3.32 -7.94
N GLU A 76 24.70 -3.29 -8.66
CA GLU A 76 25.44 -2.08 -8.97
C GLU A 76 24.60 -1.15 -9.84
N ARG A 77 24.01 -1.66 -10.93
CA ARG A 77 23.19 -0.87 -11.86
C ARG A 77 21.91 -0.32 -11.21
N VAL A 78 21.24 -1.11 -10.37
CA VAL A 78 20.07 -0.64 -9.62
C VAL A 78 20.51 0.42 -8.60
N SER A 79 21.60 0.20 -7.87
CA SER A 79 22.11 1.16 -6.88
C SER A 79 22.52 2.48 -7.52
N GLU A 80 23.19 2.43 -8.67
CA GLU A 80 23.56 3.60 -9.46
C GLU A 80 22.32 4.37 -9.91
N SER A 81 21.33 3.69 -10.48
CA SER A 81 20.07 4.30 -10.93
C SER A 81 19.33 5.00 -9.79
N LEU A 82 19.17 4.31 -8.66
CA LEU A 82 18.51 4.88 -7.47
C LEU A 82 19.30 6.07 -6.90
N THR A 83 20.63 6.02 -6.96
CA THR A 83 21.50 7.13 -6.52
C THR A 83 21.34 8.33 -7.45
N TYR A 84 21.29 8.09 -8.76
CA TYR A 84 21.08 9.12 -9.76
C TYR A 84 19.74 9.83 -9.58
N TRP A 85 18.64 9.08 -9.41
CA TRP A 85 17.31 9.67 -9.21
C TRP A 85 17.27 10.61 -8.00
N ARG A 86 17.86 10.21 -6.88
CA ARG A 86 17.92 11.03 -5.65
C ARG A 86 18.76 12.30 -5.80
N LYS A 87 19.70 12.33 -6.75
CA LYS A 87 20.56 13.48 -7.03
C LYS A 87 19.98 14.43 -8.08
N MET A 88 18.84 14.10 -8.69
CA MET A 88 18.19 14.99 -9.64
C MET A 88 17.77 16.30 -8.96
N GLU A 89 17.78 17.40 -9.72
CA GLU A 89 17.34 18.70 -9.23
C GLU A 89 15.86 18.63 -8.83
N PRO A 90 15.51 18.93 -7.58
CA PRO A 90 14.12 18.90 -7.14
C PRO A 90 13.37 20.14 -7.63
N VAL A 91 12.13 19.97 -8.08
CA VAL A 91 11.23 21.09 -8.46
C VAL A 91 11.01 22.05 -7.29
N ASN A 92 10.95 21.52 -6.06
CA ASN A 92 10.88 22.31 -4.85
C ASN A 92 12.14 22.05 -4.01
N PRO A 93 13.00 23.05 -3.76
CA PRO A 93 14.23 22.87 -2.97
C PRO A 93 14.00 22.34 -1.55
N LYS A 94 12.79 22.44 -1.01
CA LYS A 94 12.42 21.91 0.32
C LYS A 94 12.04 20.43 0.31
N LEU A 95 11.81 19.85 -0.86
CA LEU A 95 11.35 18.47 -1.02
C LEU A 95 12.33 17.73 -1.94
N PRO A 96 13.27 16.94 -1.39
CA PRO A 96 14.24 16.22 -2.20
C PRO A 96 13.55 15.13 -3.04
N VAL A 97 14.17 14.75 -4.16
CA VAL A 97 13.71 13.61 -4.96
C VAL A 97 13.94 12.31 -4.17
N ILE A 98 12.90 11.50 -4.06
CA ILE A 98 12.91 10.22 -3.34
C ILE A 98 12.72 9.06 -4.31
N ALA A 99 13.33 7.92 -4.01
CA ALA A 99 13.08 6.67 -4.71
C ALA A 99 11.98 5.85 -4.01
N PRO A 100 11.29 4.94 -4.72
CA PRO A 100 10.34 4.03 -4.10
C PRO A 100 10.97 3.28 -2.91
N GLY A 101 10.31 3.30 -1.76
CA GLY A 101 10.77 2.67 -0.52
C GLY A 101 11.58 3.59 0.43
N ASP A 102 12.04 4.77 -0.02
CA ASP A 102 12.78 5.68 0.86
C ASP A 102 11.91 6.23 2.00
N MET A 103 10.67 6.61 1.71
CA MET A 103 9.75 7.15 2.73
C MET A 103 9.37 6.10 3.76
N GLU A 104 9.06 4.89 3.30
CA GLU A 104 8.74 3.75 4.16
C GLU A 104 9.92 3.41 5.06
N ARG A 105 11.15 3.44 4.54
CA ARG A 105 12.37 3.23 5.33
C ARG A 105 12.57 4.31 6.38
N LEU A 106 12.42 5.59 6.02
CA LEU A 106 12.53 6.71 6.97
C LEU A 106 11.50 6.61 8.11
N VAL A 107 10.25 6.27 7.78
CA VAL A 107 9.18 6.09 8.77
C VAL A 107 9.44 4.83 9.62
N GLY A 108 9.95 3.75 9.02
CA GLY A 108 10.35 2.53 9.71
C GLY A 108 11.48 2.77 10.72
N GLU A 109 12.58 3.38 10.28
CA GLU A 109 13.72 3.73 11.14
C GLU A 109 13.29 4.64 12.32
N LYS A 110 12.39 5.60 12.06
CA LYS A 110 11.81 6.43 13.12
C LYS A 110 11.01 5.59 14.11
N THR A 111 10.15 4.71 13.62
CA THR A 111 9.30 3.84 14.43
C THR A 111 10.14 2.91 15.30
N ASP A 112 11.17 2.30 14.73
CA ASP A 112 12.09 1.38 15.43
C ASP A 112 12.85 2.11 16.54
N ARG A 113 13.36 3.31 16.25
CA ARG A 113 14.05 4.15 17.24
C ARG A 113 13.13 4.60 18.37
N GLU A 114 11.89 4.95 18.05
CA GLU A 114 10.91 5.43 19.04
C GLU A 114 10.27 4.28 19.83
N GLY A 115 10.30 3.06 19.30
CA GLY A 115 9.66 1.87 19.89
C GLY A 115 8.14 1.99 19.95
N THR A 116 7.54 2.90 19.17
CA THR A 116 6.10 3.20 19.20
C THR A 116 5.63 3.70 17.84
N ILE A 117 4.32 3.63 17.62
CA ILE A 117 3.63 4.16 16.44
C ILE A 117 2.53 5.13 16.86
N THR A 118 2.23 6.08 15.99
CA THR A 118 1.20 7.10 16.22
C THR A 118 -0.10 6.71 15.54
N TYR A 119 -1.19 6.67 16.31
CA TYR A 119 -2.53 6.46 15.79
C TYR A 119 -3.43 7.66 16.06
N VAL A 120 -4.47 7.80 15.24
CA VAL A 120 -5.58 8.69 15.55
C VAL A 120 -6.31 8.20 16.80
N LYS A 121 -6.77 9.13 17.65
CA LYS A 121 -7.40 8.84 18.95
C LYS A 121 -8.53 7.81 18.86
N ARG A 122 -9.33 7.87 17.79
CA ARG A 122 -10.44 6.92 17.56
C ARG A 122 -9.98 5.47 17.47
N ILE A 123 -8.83 5.19 16.85
CA ILE A 123 -8.31 3.82 16.72
C ILE A 123 -7.86 3.30 18.09
N ILE A 124 -7.25 4.15 18.90
CA ILE A 124 -6.87 3.85 20.29
C ILE A 124 -8.11 3.50 21.13
N GLU A 125 -9.20 4.25 20.99
CA GLU A 125 -10.47 3.98 21.69
C GLU A 125 -11.11 2.65 21.24
N ILE A 126 -11.11 2.37 19.93
CA ILE A 126 -11.63 1.11 19.37
C ILE A 126 -10.81 -0.08 19.87
N THR A 127 -9.49 0.00 19.83
CA THR A 127 -8.61 -1.08 20.30
C THR A 127 -8.74 -1.33 21.80
N LYS A 128 -8.91 -0.29 22.63
CA LYS A 128 -9.25 -0.43 24.06
C LYS A 128 -10.55 -1.18 24.27
N LYS A 129 -11.60 -0.82 23.52
CA LYS A 129 -12.90 -1.49 23.59
C LYS A 129 -12.78 -2.97 23.21
N LEU A 130 -12.08 -3.25 22.11
CA LEU A 130 -11.83 -4.60 21.63
C LEU A 130 -11.03 -5.43 22.64
N ALA A 131 -10.00 -4.85 23.27
CA ALA A 131 -9.20 -5.51 24.31
C ALA A 131 -10.07 -5.93 25.52
N LYS A 132 -11.02 -5.07 25.91
CA LYS A 132 -11.98 -5.39 26.98
C LYS A 132 -12.92 -6.54 26.58
N GLU A 133 -13.46 -6.51 25.36
CA GLU A 133 -14.36 -7.55 24.85
C GLU A 133 -13.65 -8.91 24.74
N LEU A 134 -12.42 -8.92 24.24
CA LEU A 134 -11.61 -10.12 24.06
C LEU A 134 -10.85 -10.55 25.34
N LYS A 135 -10.96 -9.78 26.43
CA LYS A 135 -10.27 -10.03 27.71
C LYS A 135 -8.74 -10.14 27.58
N VAL A 136 -8.14 -9.29 26.75
CA VAL A 136 -6.68 -9.19 26.56
C VAL A 136 -6.13 -7.88 27.11
N LYS A 137 -4.82 -7.84 27.36
CA LYS A 137 -4.15 -6.61 27.83
C LYS A 137 -4.27 -5.52 26.76
N PRO A 138 -4.75 -4.30 27.11
CA PRO A 138 -4.85 -3.21 26.15
C PRO A 138 -3.47 -2.67 25.74
N LEU A 139 -3.42 -2.00 24.59
CA LEU A 139 -2.23 -1.28 24.13
C LEU A 139 -1.81 -0.22 25.17
N LYS A 140 -0.51 -0.08 25.39
CA LYS A 140 0.06 0.95 26.26
C LYS A 140 0.13 2.27 25.49
N GLU A 141 -0.60 3.27 25.97
CA GLU A 141 -0.52 4.63 25.43
C GLU A 141 0.68 5.38 25.98
N LEU A 142 1.38 6.08 25.08
CA LEU A 142 2.47 6.98 25.42
C LEU A 142 2.07 8.42 25.05
N PRO A 143 2.49 9.42 25.84
CA PRO A 143 2.25 10.81 25.48
C PRO A 143 2.97 11.15 24.17
N ILE A 144 2.35 11.96 23.33
CA ILE A 144 2.97 12.46 22.09
C ILE A 144 4.14 13.36 22.51
N LYS A 145 5.37 12.96 22.15
CA LYS A 145 6.55 13.83 22.29
C LYS A 145 6.37 14.98 21.30
N LYS A 146 6.24 16.20 21.84
CA LYS A 146 6.22 17.44 21.03
C LYS A 146 7.60 17.72 20.46
#